data_AF-A0A553MRH8-F1
#
_entry.id   AF-A0A553MRH8-F1
#
_cell.length_a   1.000
_cell.length_b   1.000
_cell.length_c   1.000
_cell.angle_alpha   90.00
_cell.angle_beta   90.00
_cell.angle_gamma   90.00
#
_symmetry.space_group_name_H-M   'P 1'
#
loop_
_entity.id
_entity.type
_entity.pdbx_description
1 polymer ?
#
loop_
_entity_poly.entity_id
_entity_poly.type
_entity_poly.pdbx_seq_one_letter_code
_entity_poly.pdbx_strand_id
1 'polypeptide(L)'
;MAVENIGESLDEKEILLQKDVQDTGEIVQSKLTLYHWTQSFSSQKVRLAIAEKGLECEEYDVSLPLSEHNEPWFMRLNPAGEVPVLVYKDAVICDPTQILEYLEKNFCDDEGSPYYHRVQHYRELLDSLQMDAYTHGCILHPEITVDSHIPAYATTHIRTQIGNTESELKKLAEENPELKEAYIAKQRRLKSKLFDHDNMKYLKKLLDELENVLDQVETELQRRCEETPEEGSHQTWLCGEFFSIADVSLAVTLHRLKFLGLSRRYWGNGLRVNLETYYERVVNRQTFRRVLGQVNNILISAVLPTAFRVARKKAPTFVGATLFIGLIGGATYLAFSYFKKRLLVA
;
A
#
# COMPACT_ATOMS: atom_id res chain seq x y z
N MET A 1 13.27 7.59 69.34
CA MET A 1 13.89 6.62 68.41
C MET A 1 12.84 5.56 68.14
N ALA A 2 12.25 5.35 66.98
CA ALA A 2 12.33 5.98 65.67
C ALA A 2 10.88 5.99 65.11
N VAL A 3 10.51 7.05 64.42
CA VAL A 3 9.28 7.13 63.62
C VAL A 3 9.67 6.60 62.24
N GLU A 4 9.10 5.47 61.82
CA GLU A 4 9.34 4.88 60.50
C GLU A 4 8.15 5.09 59.58
N ASN A 5 8.54 5.36 58.35
CA ASN A 5 7.87 6.06 57.27
C ASN A 5 7.08 5.03 56.44
N ILE A 6 5.75 5.09 56.45
CA ILE A 6 4.88 4.33 55.55
C ILE A 6 3.93 5.35 54.91
N GLY A 7 4.36 5.94 53.79
CA GLY A 7 3.58 6.99 53.13
C GLY A 7 4.23 7.57 51.87
N GLU A 8 5.03 6.80 51.13
CA GLU A 8 5.60 7.24 49.84
C GLU A 8 5.62 6.05 48.88
N SER A 9 4.52 5.80 48.16
CA SER A 9 4.55 5.05 46.88
C SER A 9 3.26 5.13 46.05
N LEU A 10 2.25 5.90 46.47
CA LEU A 10 0.99 6.04 45.71
C LEU A 10 0.81 7.40 45.02
N ASP A 11 1.57 8.44 45.37
CA ASP A 11 1.46 9.78 44.75
C ASP A 11 2.34 9.98 43.50
N GLU A 12 3.40 9.19 43.28
CA GLU A 12 4.29 9.39 42.12
C GLU A 12 3.70 8.89 40.79
N LYS A 13 2.69 8.00 40.81
CA LYS A 13 2.02 7.50 39.60
C LYS A 13 0.85 8.37 39.15
N GLU A 14 0.25 9.17 40.03
CA GLU A 14 -0.78 10.15 39.65
C GLU A 14 -0.19 11.48 39.17
N ILE A 15 1.03 11.82 39.57
CA ILE A 15 1.72 13.06 39.16
C ILE A 15 2.28 12.97 37.72
N LEU A 16 2.45 11.76 37.16
CA LEU A 16 2.89 11.55 35.77
C LEU A 16 1.75 11.60 34.72
N LEU A 17 0.49 11.78 35.15
CA LEU A 17 -0.69 11.80 34.27
C LEU A 17 -1.42 13.17 34.21
N GLN A 18 -0.88 14.23 34.83
CA GLN A 18 -1.53 15.56 34.84
C GLN A 18 -0.61 16.77 34.56
N LYS A 19 0.60 16.58 34.02
CA LYS A 19 1.42 17.69 33.52
C LYS A 19 1.77 17.50 32.06
N ASP A 20 0.81 17.82 31.20
CA ASP A 20 1.06 18.38 29.86
C ASP A 20 -0.18 19.19 29.44
N VAL A 21 -0.42 20.26 30.21
CA VAL A 21 -1.15 21.44 29.72
C VAL A 21 -0.27 22.63 30.05
N GLN A 22 0.78 22.81 29.22
CA GLN A 22 1.37 24.12 29.03
C GLN A 22 1.14 24.54 27.58
N ASP A 23 0.23 25.49 27.49
CA ASP A 23 -0.06 26.37 26.38
C ASP A 23 1.23 27.07 25.93
N THR A 24 1.93 26.45 24.98
CA THR A 24 2.80 27.13 24.04
C THR A 24 2.22 26.83 22.67
N GLY A 25 1.65 27.85 22.02
CA GLY A 25 1.11 27.79 20.67
C GLY A 25 2.17 27.54 19.60
N GLU A 26 2.83 26.39 19.65
CA GLU A 26 3.34 25.70 18.48
C GLU A 26 2.20 24.90 17.89
N ILE A 27 1.76 25.27 16.69
CA ILE A 27 0.91 24.42 15.88
C ILE A 27 1.72 23.14 15.65
N VAL A 28 1.46 22.08 16.42
CA VAL A 28 1.95 20.74 16.10
C VAL A 28 1.38 20.41 14.73
N GLN A 29 2.19 20.62 13.69
CA GLN A 29 1.85 20.30 12.32
C GLN A 29 1.52 18.80 12.32
N SER A 30 0.23 18.48 12.28
CA SER A 30 -0.24 17.14 12.56
C SER A 30 0.22 16.23 11.43
N LYS A 31 1.10 15.30 11.77
CA LYS A 31 1.78 14.44 10.80
C LYS A 31 0.78 13.45 10.20
N LEU A 32 0.74 13.35 8.88
CA LEU A 32 0.00 12.32 8.17
C LEU A 32 0.83 11.03 8.19
N THR A 33 0.26 9.94 8.69
CA THR A 33 0.94 8.66 8.80
C THR A 33 0.15 7.58 8.07
N LEU A 34 0.82 6.80 7.23
CA LEU A 34 0.23 5.72 6.46
C LEU A 34 0.92 4.39 6.75
N TYR A 35 0.19 3.45 7.34
CA TYR A 35 0.61 2.06 7.41
C TYR A 35 0.15 1.34 6.16
N HIS A 36 1.06 0.80 5.36
CA HIS A 36 0.72 0.23 4.06
C HIS A 36 1.58 -0.96 3.71
N TRP A 37 1.27 -1.65 2.61
CA TRP A 37 2.20 -2.57 1.98
C TRP A 37 2.32 -2.25 0.51
N THR A 38 3.55 -2.11 0.01
CA THR A 38 3.81 -1.66 -1.37
C THR A 38 3.09 -2.49 -2.45
N GLN A 39 2.86 -3.79 -2.19
CA GLN A 39 2.16 -4.70 -3.11
C GLN A 39 0.65 -4.80 -2.88
N SER A 40 0.08 -4.20 -1.84
CA SER A 40 -1.38 -4.17 -1.65
C SER A 40 -2.03 -3.21 -2.65
N PHE A 41 -3.05 -3.69 -3.36
CA PHE A 41 -3.81 -2.86 -4.31
C PHE A 41 -4.42 -1.63 -3.65
N SER A 42 -5.08 -1.80 -2.51
CA SER A 42 -5.67 -0.69 -1.76
C SER A 42 -4.62 0.29 -1.25
N SER A 43 -3.45 -0.22 -0.84
CA SER A 43 -2.32 0.64 -0.45
C SER A 43 -1.80 1.45 -1.61
N GLN A 44 -1.73 0.88 -2.82
CA GLN A 44 -1.30 1.58 -4.03
C GLN A 44 -2.23 2.75 -4.37
N LYS A 45 -3.55 2.57 -4.25
CA LYS A 45 -4.53 3.66 -4.44
C LYS A 45 -4.26 4.83 -3.50
N VAL A 46 -4.20 4.55 -2.19
CA VAL A 46 -3.99 5.60 -1.17
C VAL A 46 -2.64 6.29 -1.32
N ARG A 47 -1.56 5.53 -1.55
CA ARG A 47 -0.22 6.11 -1.77
C ARG A 47 -0.17 7.01 -3.00
N LEU A 48 -0.80 6.60 -4.09
CA LEU A 48 -0.87 7.42 -5.29
C LEU A 48 -1.70 8.69 -5.05
N ALA A 49 -2.85 8.58 -4.37
CA ALA A 49 -3.67 9.74 -4.01
C ALA A 49 -2.91 10.76 -3.15
N ILE A 50 -2.23 10.32 -2.09
CA ILE A 50 -1.39 11.17 -1.22
C ILE A 50 -0.29 11.85 -2.04
N ALA A 51 0.38 11.08 -2.91
CA ALA A 51 1.46 11.57 -3.76
C ALA A 51 1.00 12.61 -4.80
N GLU A 52 -0.14 12.41 -5.45
CA GLU A 52 -0.71 13.34 -6.44
C GLU A 52 -1.16 14.65 -5.76
N LYS A 53 -1.63 14.59 -4.52
CA LYS A 53 -1.96 15.77 -3.70
C LYS A 53 -0.73 16.49 -3.14
N GLY A 54 0.47 15.93 -3.30
CA GLY A 54 1.70 16.52 -2.78
C GLY A 54 1.77 16.55 -1.24
N LEU A 55 1.02 15.70 -0.56
CA LEU A 55 0.96 15.68 0.91
C LEU A 55 2.24 15.05 1.48
N GLU A 56 2.79 15.68 2.52
CA GLU A 56 3.87 15.08 3.31
C GLU A 56 3.29 13.97 4.18
N CYS A 57 3.67 12.72 3.89
CA CYS A 57 3.18 11.54 4.58
C CYS A 57 4.35 10.68 5.06
N GLU A 58 4.28 10.26 6.32
CA GLU A 58 5.16 9.23 6.86
C GLU A 58 4.62 7.85 6.52
N GLU A 59 5.40 7.08 5.78
CA GLU A 59 5.05 5.75 5.33
C GLU A 59 5.68 4.67 6.23
N TYR A 60 4.84 3.80 6.79
CA TYR A 60 5.24 2.61 7.54
C TYR A 60 4.86 1.36 6.76
N ASP A 61 5.87 0.69 6.19
CA ASP A 61 5.62 -0.53 5.41
C ASP A 61 5.41 -1.73 6.35
N VAL A 62 4.20 -2.30 6.30
CA VAL A 62 3.73 -3.47 7.03
C VAL A 62 3.80 -4.69 6.11
N SER A 63 4.76 -5.57 6.36
CA SER A 63 5.04 -6.71 5.49
C SER A 63 4.00 -7.81 5.66
N LEU A 64 3.15 -7.98 4.63
CA LEU A 64 2.22 -9.11 4.56
C LEU A 64 2.94 -10.47 4.43
N PRO A 65 4.02 -10.63 3.64
CA PRO A 65 4.78 -11.88 3.57
C PRO A 65 5.39 -12.32 4.91
N LEU A 66 5.64 -11.38 5.82
CA LEU A 66 6.14 -11.65 7.17
C LEU A 66 5.04 -11.63 8.24
N SER A 67 3.77 -11.66 7.82
CA SER A 67 2.61 -11.63 8.73
C SER A 67 2.57 -10.42 9.69
N GLU A 68 3.22 -9.30 9.39
CA GLU A 68 3.27 -8.14 10.31
C GLU A 68 1.89 -7.54 10.56
N HIS A 69 1.00 -7.59 9.56
CA HIS A 69 -0.42 -7.24 9.67
C HIS A 69 -1.25 -8.16 10.60
N ASN A 70 -0.67 -9.26 11.11
CA ASN A 70 -1.25 -10.10 12.15
C ASN A 70 -0.64 -9.82 13.53
N GLU A 71 0.46 -9.07 13.62
CA GLU A 71 1.11 -8.78 14.90
C GLU A 71 0.16 -7.97 15.82
N PRO A 72 0.18 -8.20 17.14
CA PRO A 72 -0.79 -7.59 18.07
C PRO A 72 -0.85 -6.06 18.00
N TRP A 73 0.29 -5.39 17.78
CA TRP A 73 0.35 -3.93 17.67
C TRP A 73 -0.45 -3.42 16.47
N PHE A 74 -0.41 -4.12 15.33
CA PHE A 74 -1.14 -3.72 14.13
C PHE A 74 -2.62 -4.11 14.26
N MET A 75 -2.92 -5.25 14.87
CA MET A 75 -4.30 -5.68 15.12
C MET A 75 -5.04 -4.76 16.11
N ARG A 76 -4.33 -4.12 17.05
CA ARG A 76 -4.90 -3.05 17.90
C ARG A 76 -5.23 -1.79 17.09
N LEU A 77 -4.40 -1.47 16.09
CA LEU A 77 -4.63 -0.34 15.20
C LEU A 77 -5.79 -0.61 14.24
N ASN A 78 -5.82 -1.79 13.62
CA ASN A 78 -6.89 -2.25 12.74
C ASN A 78 -7.25 -3.71 13.06
N PRO A 79 -8.37 -3.97 13.76
CA PRO A 79 -8.84 -5.32 14.06
C PRO A 79 -9.16 -6.17 12.82
N ALA A 80 -9.35 -5.54 11.64
CA ALA A 80 -9.47 -6.28 10.39
C ALA A 80 -8.14 -6.92 9.97
N GLY A 81 -7.02 -6.33 10.42
CA GLY A 81 -5.67 -6.70 10.06
C GLY A 81 -5.38 -6.49 8.57
N GLU A 82 -5.96 -5.44 7.99
CA GLU A 82 -5.82 -5.10 6.57
C GLU A 82 -5.06 -3.77 6.42
N VAL A 83 -4.41 -3.59 5.28
CA VAL A 83 -3.70 -2.37 4.91
C VAL A 83 -4.36 -1.75 3.66
N PRO A 84 -4.35 -0.42 3.51
CA PRO A 84 -3.69 0.57 4.36
C PRO A 84 -4.49 0.99 5.61
N VAL A 85 -3.81 1.66 6.54
CA VAL A 85 -4.42 2.42 7.64
C VAL A 85 -3.83 3.81 7.64
N LEU A 86 -4.69 4.83 7.60
CA LEU A 86 -4.30 6.24 7.70
C LEU A 86 -4.48 6.71 9.14
N VAL A 87 -3.47 7.39 9.68
CA VAL A 87 -3.54 8.10 10.95
C VAL A 87 -3.27 9.58 10.69
N TYR A 88 -4.17 10.43 11.14
CA TYR A 88 -4.02 11.88 11.06
C TYR A 88 -4.66 12.52 12.30
N LYS A 89 -3.85 13.22 13.10
CA LYS A 89 -4.26 13.69 14.44
C LYS A 89 -4.75 12.48 15.27
N ASP A 90 -5.94 12.56 15.83
CA ASP A 90 -6.58 11.49 16.61
C ASP A 90 -7.43 10.54 15.75
N ALA A 91 -7.52 10.78 14.44
CA ALA A 91 -8.32 9.95 13.54
C ALA A 91 -7.50 8.75 13.02
N VAL A 92 -8.03 7.55 13.22
CA VAL A 92 -7.53 6.31 12.63
C VAL A 92 -8.57 5.79 11.63
N ILE A 93 -8.20 5.72 10.36
CA ILE A 93 -9.09 5.34 9.27
C ILE A 93 -8.53 4.07 8.61
N CYS A 94 -9.28 2.99 8.71
CA CYS A 94 -8.83 1.66 8.27
C CYS A 94 -9.42 1.22 6.92
N ASP A 95 -10.52 1.83 6.49
CA ASP A 95 -11.18 1.49 5.24
C ASP A 95 -10.57 2.30 4.08
N PRO A 96 -10.08 1.67 3.00
CA PRO A 96 -9.41 2.39 1.90
C PRO A 96 -10.32 3.43 1.22
N THR A 97 -11.60 3.14 1.09
CA THR A 97 -12.58 4.05 0.44
C THR A 97 -12.80 5.27 1.32
N GLN A 98 -12.96 5.08 2.64
CA GLN A 98 -13.05 6.18 3.61
C GLN A 98 -11.74 6.97 3.71
N ILE A 99 -10.57 6.33 3.56
CA ILE A 99 -9.29 7.05 3.50
C ILE A 99 -9.29 8.00 2.30
N LEU A 100 -9.68 7.53 1.11
CA LEU A 100 -9.73 8.37 -0.08
C LEU A 100 -10.75 9.51 0.07
N GLU A 101 -11.93 9.25 0.61
CA GLU A 101 -12.93 10.29 0.94
C GLU A 101 -12.39 11.31 1.92
N TYR A 102 -11.70 10.85 2.97
CA TYR A 102 -11.07 11.73 3.93
C TYR A 102 -10.04 12.63 3.27
N LEU A 103 -9.22 12.08 2.37
CA LEU A 103 -8.22 12.84 1.63
C LEU A 103 -8.86 13.86 0.68
N GLU A 104 -9.95 13.49 0.00
CA GLU A 104 -10.71 14.41 -0.85
C GLU A 104 -11.32 15.54 -0.03
N LYS A 105 -12.02 15.22 1.06
CA LYS A 105 -12.72 16.20 1.89
C LYS A 105 -11.81 17.19 2.63
N ASN A 106 -10.64 16.74 3.07
CA ASN A 106 -9.74 17.58 3.90
C ASN A 106 -8.64 18.27 3.09
N PHE A 107 -8.35 17.82 1.87
CA PHE A 107 -7.24 18.31 1.06
C PHE A 107 -7.63 18.57 -0.40
N CYS A 108 -8.91 18.78 -0.69
CA CYS A 108 -9.40 19.16 -2.01
C CYS A 108 -10.62 20.10 -1.87
N ASP A 109 -10.61 21.21 -2.60
CA ASP A 109 -11.76 22.13 -2.70
C ASP A 109 -12.55 21.86 -4.00
N ASP A 110 -13.08 20.64 -4.18
CA ASP A 110 -13.71 20.22 -5.45
C ASP A 110 -15.22 19.93 -5.34
N GLU A 111 -15.84 20.05 -4.16
CA GLU A 111 -17.29 19.74 -3.95
C GLU A 111 -18.25 20.63 -4.78
N GLY A 112 -17.75 21.73 -5.37
CA GLY A 112 -18.51 22.62 -6.28
C GLY A 112 -18.10 22.55 -7.76
N SER A 113 -17.20 21.64 -8.11
CA SER A 113 -16.62 21.55 -9.44
C SER A 113 -17.58 20.96 -10.47
N PRO A 114 -17.58 21.44 -11.74
CA PRO A 114 -18.40 20.85 -12.79
C PRO A 114 -18.04 19.38 -13.07
N TYR A 115 -16.88 18.92 -12.59
CA TYR A 115 -16.40 17.55 -12.76
C TYR A 115 -16.80 16.62 -11.62
N TYR A 116 -17.29 17.14 -10.48
CA TYR A 116 -17.52 16.39 -9.24
C TYR A 116 -18.37 15.11 -9.44
N HIS A 117 -19.53 15.23 -10.07
CA HIS A 117 -20.43 14.08 -10.30
C HIS A 117 -19.80 13.00 -11.18
N ARG A 118 -19.00 13.40 -12.18
CA ARG A 118 -18.29 12.47 -13.06
C ARG A 118 -17.18 11.76 -12.30
N VAL A 119 -16.42 12.49 -11.48
CA VAL A 119 -15.37 11.94 -10.62
C VAL A 119 -15.95 10.90 -9.65
N GLN A 120 -17.04 11.22 -8.95
CA GLN A 120 -17.67 10.25 -8.05
C GLN A 120 -18.20 9.02 -8.78
N HIS A 121 -18.87 9.21 -9.93
CA HIS A 121 -19.38 8.10 -10.73
C HIS A 121 -18.28 7.10 -11.12
N TYR A 122 -17.19 7.57 -11.74
CA TYR A 122 -16.12 6.66 -12.17
C TYR A 122 -15.32 6.10 -10.99
N ARG A 123 -15.14 6.86 -9.91
CA ARG A 123 -14.53 6.35 -8.69
C ARG A 123 -15.33 5.18 -8.13
N GLU A 124 -16.64 5.33 -7.93
CA GLU A 124 -17.53 4.28 -7.43
C GLU A 124 -17.57 3.07 -8.37
N LEU A 125 -17.66 3.32 -9.69
CA LEU A 125 -17.65 2.27 -10.69
C LEU A 125 -16.37 1.42 -10.61
N LEU A 126 -15.21 2.06 -10.50
CA LEU A 126 -13.91 1.38 -10.41
C LEU A 126 -13.69 0.72 -9.05
N ASP A 127 -14.18 1.32 -7.96
CA ASP A 127 -14.09 0.75 -6.61
C ASP A 127 -15.03 -0.45 -6.41
N SER A 128 -16.05 -0.61 -7.26
CA SER A 128 -16.92 -1.79 -7.27
C SER A 128 -16.22 -3.07 -7.77
N LEU A 129 -15.09 -2.93 -8.46
CA LEU A 129 -14.32 -4.04 -9.00
C LEU A 129 -13.64 -4.88 -7.91
N GLN A 130 -13.81 -6.20 -7.99
CA GLN A 130 -13.30 -7.13 -6.98
C GLN A 130 -11.84 -7.51 -7.22
N MET A 131 -10.93 -6.58 -6.91
CA MET A 131 -9.53 -6.76 -7.22
C MET A 131 -8.84 -7.91 -6.48
N ASP A 132 -9.30 -8.25 -5.27
CA ASP A 132 -8.82 -9.42 -4.55
C ASP A 132 -9.24 -10.72 -5.24
N ALA A 133 -10.47 -10.80 -5.74
CA ALA A 133 -10.93 -11.95 -6.51
C ALA A 133 -10.14 -12.14 -7.81
N TYR A 134 -9.86 -11.08 -8.57
CA TYR A 134 -9.01 -11.19 -9.77
C TYR A 134 -7.59 -11.61 -9.42
N THR A 135 -7.02 -11.04 -8.35
CA THR A 135 -5.64 -11.34 -7.94
C THR A 135 -5.50 -12.80 -7.53
N HIS A 136 -6.39 -13.30 -6.67
CA HIS A 136 -6.37 -14.70 -6.24
C HIS A 136 -6.73 -15.64 -7.39
N GLY A 137 -7.73 -15.30 -8.19
CA GLY A 137 -8.15 -16.08 -9.34
C GLY A 137 -7.03 -16.27 -10.35
N CYS A 138 -6.27 -15.23 -10.67
CA CYS A 138 -5.11 -15.31 -11.57
C CYS A 138 -3.94 -16.12 -11.00
N ILE A 139 -3.76 -16.14 -9.67
CA ILE A 139 -2.74 -16.98 -9.03
C ILE A 139 -3.16 -18.45 -9.07
N LEU A 140 -4.45 -18.74 -8.84
CA LEU A 140 -4.99 -20.10 -8.77
C LEU A 140 -5.19 -20.74 -10.16
N HIS A 141 -5.53 -19.91 -11.16
CA HIS A 141 -5.86 -20.30 -12.53
C HIS A 141 -4.98 -19.56 -13.54
N PRO A 142 -3.65 -19.78 -13.54
CA PRO A 142 -2.71 -19.01 -14.36
C PRO A 142 -2.98 -19.11 -15.87
N GLU A 143 -3.68 -20.15 -16.33
CA GLU A 143 -4.06 -20.35 -17.73
C GLU A 143 -4.96 -19.26 -18.32
N ILE A 144 -5.61 -18.44 -17.48
CA ILE A 144 -6.45 -17.32 -17.93
C ILE A 144 -5.64 -16.04 -18.22
N THR A 145 -4.34 -16.04 -17.93
CA THR A 145 -3.46 -14.87 -17.99
C THR A 145 -2.39 -15.01 -19.07
N VAL A 146 -1.95 -13.89 -19.63
CA VAL A 146 -0.86 -13.82 -20.62
C VAL A 146 0.11 -12.72 -20.21
N ASP A 147 1.41 -13.02 -20.19
CA ASP A 147 2.48 -12.13 -19.71
C ASP A 147 2.28 -11.66 -18.25
N SER A 148 1.77 -12.56 -17.40
CA SER A 148 1.63 -12.28 -15.97
C SER A 148 3.00 -12.08 -15.32
N HIS A 149 3.08 -11.09 -14.43
CA HIS A 149 4.25 -10.82 -13.61
C HIS A 149 4.24 -11.62 -12.30
N ILE A 150 3.18 -12.41 -12.06
CA ILE A 150 3.08 -13.31 -10.92
C ILE A 150 4.15 -14.40 -11.05
N PRO A 151 4.96 -14.68 -10.00
CA PRO A 151 5.97 -15.73 -10.07
C PRO A 151 5.32 -17.11 -10.14
N ALA A 152 5.86 -18.01 -10.96
CA ALA A 152 5.30 -19.36 -11.16
C ALA A 152 5.15 -20.17 -9.86
N TYR A 153 5.99 -19.91 -8.84
CA TYR A 153 5.90 -20.58 -7.55
C TYR A 153 4.67 -20.14 -6.73
N ALA A 154 4.09 -18.96 -7.00
CA ALA A 154 3.01 -18.39 -6.20
C ALA A 154 1.78 -19.32 -6.12
N THR A 155 1.42 -19.99 -7.21
CA THR A 155 0.29 -20.94 -7.28
C THR A 155 0.48 -22.12 -6.32
N THR A 156 1.68 -22.68 -6.24
CA THR A 156 1.97 -23.80 -5.33
C THR A 156 2.00 -23.33 -3.88
N HIS A 157 2.48 -22.12 -3.62
CA HIS A 157 2.64 -21.58 -2.28
C HIS A 157 1.35 -21.03 -1.66
N ILE A 158 0.39 -20.56 -2.46
CA ILE A 158 -0.81 -19.90 -1.91
C ILE A 158 -1.57 -20.83 -0.97
N ARG A 159 -1.82 -22.09 -1.36
CA ARG A 159 -2.55 -23.08 -0.54
C ARG A 159 -1.82 -23.38 0.78
N THR A 160 -0.49 -23.55 0.73
CA THR A 160 0.32 -23.77 1.93
C THR A 160 0.34 -22.54 2.83
N GLN A 161 0.48 -21.34 2.27
CA GLN A 161 0.48 -20.10 3.01
C GLN A 161 -0.86 -19.88 3.73
N ILE A 162 -1.98 -20.25 3.11
CA ILE A 162 -3.31 -20.17 3.73
C ILE A 162 -3.39 -21.06 4.97
N GLY A 163 -3.04 -22.34 4.86
CA GLY A 163 -3.07 -23.27 5.99
C GLY A 163 -2.16 -22.80 7.13
N ASN A 164 -0.98 -22.29 6.79
CA ASN A 164 -0.05 -21.72 7.77
C ASN A 164 -0.64 -20.47 8.46
N THR A 165 -1.27 -19.57 7.70
CA THR A 165 -1.89 -18.35 8.23
C THR A 165 -3.05 -18.70 9.17
N GLU A 166 -3.86 -19.71 8.84
CA GLU A 166 -4.95 -20.15 9.73
C GLU A 166 -4.44 -20.62 11.09
N SER A 167 -3.37 -21.43 11.08
CA SER A 167 -2.72 -21.94 12.30
C SER A 167 -2.07 -20.80 13.11
N GLU A 168 -1.40 -19.89 12.42
CA GLU A 168 -0.79 -18.69 13.03
C GLU A 168 -1.84 -17.81 13.72
N LEU A 169 -2.95 -17.51 13.05
CA LEU A 169 -4.04 -16.70 13.61
C LEU A 169 -4.65 -17.37 14.85
N LYS A 170 -4.79 -18.70 14.84
CA LYS A 170 -5.29 -19.44 16.00
C LYS A 170 -4.33 -19.30 17.19
N LYS A 171 -3.03 -19.48 16.95
CA LYS A 171 -2.00 -19.30 17.98
C LYS A 171 -2.01 -17.88 18.55
N LEU A 172 -2.06 -16.86 17.69
CA LEU A 172 -2.11 -15.47 18.13
C LEU A 172 -3.37 -15.14 18.96
N ALA A 173 -4.49 -15.77 18.64
CA ALA A 173 -5.73 -15.63 19.40
C ALA A 173 -5.66 -16.27 20.81
N GLU A 174 -4.82 -17.29 20.98
CA GLU A 174 -4.55 -17.92 22.29
C GLU A 174 -3.55 -17.07 23.09
N GLU A 175 -2.54 -16.50 22.44
CA GLU A 175 -1.49 -15.67 23.07
C GLU A 175 -1.96 -14.25 23.44
N ASN A 176 -2.98 -13.72 22.75
CA ASN A 176 -3.50 -12.36 22.96
C ASN A 176 -5.02 -12.41 23.17
N PRO A 177 -5.49 -12.75 24.39
CA PRO A 177 -6.92 -12.90 24.69
C PRO A 177 -7.75 -11.66 24.37
N GLU A 178 -7.16 -10.46 24.48
CA GLU A 178 -7.81 -9.18 24.19
C GLU A 178 -8.11 -8.96 22.70
N LEU A 179 -7.37 -9.64 21.81
CA LEU A 179 -7.54 -9.59 20.36
C LEU A 179 -8.21 -10.85 19.77
N LYS A 180 -8.60 -11.79 20.63
CA LYS A 180 -9.10 -13.11 20.23
C LYS A 180 -10.25 -13.04 19.23
N GLU A 181 -11.22 -12.15 19.48
CA GLU A 181 -12.37 -11.97 18.57
C GLU A 181 -11.93 -11.45 17.20
N ALA A 182 -10.99 -10.51 17.16
CA ALA A 182 -10.45 -9.94 15.92
C ALA A 182 -9.74 -11.01 15.08
N TYR A 183 -8.91 -11.86 15.71
CA TYR A 183 -8.24 -12.97 15.04
C TYR A 183 -9.21 -14.01 14.51
N ILE A 184 -10.23 -14.39 15.29
CA ILE A 184 -11.27 -15.33 14.86
C ILE A 184 -12.07 -14.76 13.69
N ALA A 185 -12.42 -13.47 13.73
CA ALA A 185 -13.13 -12.81 12.64
C ALA A 185 -12.28 -12.78 11.36
N LYS A 186 -10.98 -12.48 11.47
CA LYS A 186 -10.04 -12.52 10.35
C LYS A 186 -9.92 -13.91 9.73
N GLN A 187 -9.82 -14.94 10.57
CA GLN A 187 -9.77 -16.34 10.13
C GLN A 187 -11.02 -16.73 9.33
N ARG A 188 -12.22 -16.33 9.78
CA ARG A 188 -13.48 -16.56 9.06
C ARG A 188 -13.51 -15.87 7.70
N ARG A 189 -13.09 -14.60 7.64
CA ARG A 189 -13.01 -13.84 6.37
C ARG A 189 -12.07 -14.50 5.36
N LEU A 190 -10.88 -14.93 5.81
CA LEU A 190 -9.89 -15.57 4.96
C LEU A 190 -10.43 -16.85 4.30
N LYS A 191 -11.15 -17.68 5.05
CA LYS A 191 -11.75 -18.92 4.54
C LYS A 191 -12.83 -18.66 3.48
N SER A 192 -13.70 -17.67 3.70
CA SER A 192 -14.77 -17.33 2.76
C SER A 192 -14.20 -16.83 1.44
N LYS A 193 -13.34 -15.79 1.50
CA LYS A 193 -12.77 -15.15 0.30
C LYS A 193 -12.12 -16.17 -0.63
N LEU A 194 -11.32 -17.09 -0.08
CA LEU A 194 -10.61 -18.05 -0.90
C LEU A 194 -11.54 -19.03 -1.62
N PHE A 195 -12.55 -19.56 -0.92
CA PHE A 195 -13.50 -20.51 -1.51
C PHE A 195 -14.21 -19.87 -2.70
N ASP A 196 -14.61 -18.61 -2.55
CA ASP A 196 -15.26 -17.86 -3.62
C ASP A 196 -14.29 -17.60 -4.78
N HIS A 197 -13.04 -17.25 -4.50
CA HIS A 197 -12.05 -16.91 -5.53
C HIS A 197 -11.50 -18.10 -6.34
N ASP A 198 -11.57 -19.34 -5.82
CA ASP A 198 -11.19 -20.54 -6.58
C ASP A 198 -12.30 -20.99 -7.56
N ASN A 199 -13.50 -20.41 -7.45
CA ASN A 199 -14.63 -20.78 -8.29
C ASN A 199 -14.53 -20.15 -9.69
N MET A 200 -14.13 -20.94 -10.68
CA MET A 200 -14.00 -20.49 -12.07
C MET A 200 -15.29 -19.89 -12.68
N LYS A 201 -16.47 -20.36 -12.29
CA LYS A 201 -17.74 -19.80 -12.79
C LYS A 201 -17.96 -18.39 -12.23
N TYR A 202 -17.65 -18.20 -10.94
CA TYR A 202 -17.71 -16.90 -10.30
C TYR A 202 -16.65 -15.94 -10.87
N LEU A 203 -15.41 -16.40 -11.01
CA LEU A 203 -14.33 -15.62 -11.59
C LEU A 203 -14.66 -15.15 -13.02
N LYS A 204 -15.21 -16.03 -13.87
CA LYS A 204 -15.66 -15.63 -15.22
C LYS A 204 -16.69 -14.51 -15.17
N LYS A 205 -17.70 -14.60 -14.31
CA LYS A 205 -18.70 -13.53 -14.13
C LYS A 205 -18.05 -12.19 -13.76
N LEU A 206 -17.11 -12.20 -12.82
CA LEU A 206 -16.40 -10.99 -12.42
C LEU A 206 -15.52 -10.41 -13.53
N LEU A 207 -14.92 -11.27 -14.37
CA LEU A 207 -14.12 -10.86 -15.52
C LEU A 207 -14.98 -10.27 -16.65
N ASP A 208 -16.21 -10.75 -16.81
CA ASP A 208 -17.19 -10.17 -17.75
C ASP A 208 -17.70 -8.81 -17.20
N GLU A 209 -17.92 -8.69 -15.89
CA GLU A 209 -18.25 -7.41 -15.23
C GLU A 209 -17.12 -6.38 -15.41
N LEU A 210 -15.86 -6.80 -15.26
CA LEU A 210 -14.69 -5.97 -15.54
C LEU A 210 -14.67 -5.47 -17.00
N GLU A 211 -15.02 -6.33 -17.95
CA GLU A 211 -15.10 -5.95 -19.37
C GLU A 211 -16.10 -4.80 -19.58
N ASN A 212 -17.30 -4.93 -19.01
CA ASN A 212 -18.35 -3.90 -19.09
C ASN A 212 -17.94 -2.57 -18.44
N VAL A 213 -17.16 -2.63 -17.35
CA VAL A 213 -16.62 -1.41 -16.71
C VAL A 213 -15.59 -0.74 -17.63
N LEU A 214 -14.69 -1.51 -18.23
CA LEU A 214 -13.68 -0.96 -19.14
C LEU A 214 -14.27 -0.44 -20.45
N ASP A 215 -15.40 -0.98 -20.92
CA ASP A 215 -16.15 -0.41 -22.04
C ASP A 215 -16.73 0.98 -21.73
N GLN A 216 -17.26 1.16 -20.52
CA GLN A 216 -17.73 2.47 -20.08
C GLN A 216 -16.57 3.48 -19.99
N VAL A 217 -15.44 3.05 -19.44
CA VAL A 217 -14.23 3.89 -19.38
C VAL A 217 -13.71 4.24 -20.77
N GLU A 218 -13.62 3.27 -21.69
CA GLU A 218 -13.18 3.52 -23.08
C GLU A 218 -14.12 4.52 -23.79
N THR A 219 -15.44 4.33 -23.65
CA THR A 219 -16.45 5.23 -24.22
C THR A 219 -16.28 6.65 -23.70
N GLU A 220 -16.01 6.82 -22.41
CA GLU A 220 -15.79 8.14 -21.82
C GLU A 220 -14.48 8.77 -22.28
N LEU A 221 -13.40 8.00 -22.36
CA LEU A 221 -12.12 8.48 -22.87
C LEU A 221 -12.25 8.91 -24.33
N GLN A 222 -12.98 8.15 -25.16
CA GLN A 222 -13.28 8.55 -26.53
C GLN A 222 -14.05 9.87 -26.56
N ARG A 223 -15.13 9.99 -25.77
CA ARG A 223 -15.92 11.21 -25.69
C ARG A 223 -15.07 12.41 -25.27
N ARG A 224 -14.10 12.22 -24.38
CA ARG A 224 -13.14 13.27 -23.99
C ARG A 224 -12.26 13.70 -25.16
N CYS A 225 -11.73 12.76 -25.94
CA CYS A 225 -10.95 13.08 -27.13
C CYS A 225 -11.75 13.93 -28.14
N GLU A 226 -13.06 13.65 -28.30
CA GLU A 226 -13.95 14.40 -29.19
C GLU A 226 -14.29 15.81 -28.68
N GLU A 227 -14.33 16.00 -27.35
CA GLU A 227 -14.61 17.29 -26.69
C GLU A 227 -13.39 18.24 -26.65
N THR A 228 -12.16 17.73 -26.78
CA THR A 228 -10.92 18.55 -26.91
C THR A 228 -10.27 18.42 -28.30
N PRO A 229 -10.87 18.97 -29.37
CA PRO A 229 -10.38 18.79 -30.75
C PRO A 229 -9.28 19.76 -31.20
N GLU A 230 -8.92 20.79 -30.43
CA GLU A 230 -7.91 21.77 -30.88
C GLU A 230 -6.48 21.20 -30.83
N GLU A 231 -5.77 21.26 -31.96
CA GLU A 231 -4.34 20.96 -32.07
C GLU A 231 -3.54 21.84 -31.09
N GLY A 232 -3.00 21.22 -30.04
CA GLY A 232 -2.24 21.89 -28.99
C GLY A 232 -2.97 22.02 -27.64
N SER A 233 -4.23 21.60 -27.54
CA SER A 233 -4.93 21.48 -26.26
C SER A 233 -4.32 20.36 -25.41
N HIS A 234 -4.27 20.57 -24.08
CA HIS A 234 -3.78 19.56 -23.16
C HIS A 234 -4.75 18.37 -23.18
N GLN A 235 -4.27 17.18 -23.50
CA GLN A 235 -5.10 15.97 -23.47
C GLN A 235 -5.72 15.81 -22.07
N THR A 236 -7.04 15.72 -22.00
CA THR A 236 -7.77 15.54 -20.74
C THR A 236 -7.54 14.15 -20.14
N TRP A 237 -7.81 14.05 -18.85
CA TRP A 237 -7.90 12.81 -18.08
C TRP A 237 -9.34 12.27 -18.12
N LEU A 238 -9.63 11.21 -17.38
CA LEU A 238 -10.93 10.53 -17.42
C LEU A 238 -12.08 11.49 -17.14
N CYS A 239 -11.91 12.33 -16.12
CA CYS A 239 -12.98 13.18 -15.63
C CYS A 239 -12.87 14.64 -16.06
N GLY A 240 -11.70 15.13 -16.49
CA GLY A 240 -11.51 16.53 -16.84
C GLY A 240 -10.05 16.87 -17.14
N GLU A 241 -9.67 18.12 -16.95
CA GLU A 241 -8.31 18.61 -17.24
C GLU A 241 -7.28 18.21 -16.17
N PHE A 242 -7.74 17.96 -14.94
CA PHE A 242 -6.89 17.56 -13.82
C PHE A 242 -6.93 16.05 -13.58
N PHE A 243 -5.86 15.53 -12.96
CA PHE A 243 -5.75 14.13 -12.58
C PHE A 243 -6.50 13.92 -11.26
N SER A 244 -7.72 13.40 -11.36
CA SER A 244 -8.66 13.28 -10.25
C SER A 244 -8.47 11.98 -9.46
N ILE A 245 -9.23 11.81 -8.37
CA ILE A 245 -9.26 10.55 -7.63
C ILE A 245 -9.80 9.37 -8.46
N ALA A 246 -10.69 9.64 -9.43
CA ALA A 246 -11.13 8.60 -10.38
C ALA A 246 -9.97 8.13 -11.27
N ASP A 247 -9.08 9.05 -11.67
CA ASP A 247 -7.87 8.73 -12.44
C ASP A 247 -6.87 7.93 -11.59
N VAL A 248 -6.75 8.21 -10.29
CA VAL A 248 -5.99 7.38 -9.34
C VAL A 248 -6.54 5.96 -9.30
N SER A 249 -7.86 5.79 -9.12
CA SER A 249 -8.48 4.46 -9.11
C SER A 249 -8.26 3.73 -10.44
N LEU A 250 -8.44 4.40 -11.58
CA LEU A 250 -8.25 3.79 -12.90
C LEU A 250 -6.78 3.41 -13.12
N ALA A 251 -5.85 4.31 -12.79
CA ALA A 251 -4.42 4.10 -12.94
C ALA A 251 -3.94 2.84 -12.19
N VAL A 252 -4.34 2.70 -10.92
CA VAL A 252 -3.95 1.55 -10.10
C VAL A 252 -4.63 0.27 -10.56
N THR A 253 -5.91 0.33 -10.98
CA THR A 253 -6.63 -0.80 -11.57
C THR A 253 -5.93 -1.31 -12.83
N LEU A 254 -5.64 -0.44 -13.80
CA LEU A 254 -4.95 -0.83 -15.03
C LEU A 254 -3.54 -1.35 -14.75
N HIS A 255 -2.81 -0.73 -13.81
CA HIS A 255 -1.49 -1.20 -13.41
C HIS A 255 -1.53 -2.61 -12.81
N ARG A 256 -2.54 -2.88 -11.97
CA ARG A 256 -2.77 -4.20 -11.38
C ARG A 256 -3.20 -5.22 -12.43
N LEU A 257 -4.10 -4.88 -13.35
CA LEU A 257 -4.51 -5.79 -14.41
C LEU A 257 -3.34 -6.14 -15.34
N LYS A 258 -2.44 -5.18 -15.61
CA LYS A 258 -1.18 -5.45 -16.34
C LYS A 258 -0.27 -6.39 -15.57
N PHE A 259 -0.11 -6.19 -14.26
CA PHE A 259 0.63 -7.10 -13.40
C PHE A 259 0.08 -8.53 -13.44
N LEU A 260 -1.25 -8.67 -13.44
CA LEU A 260 -1.93 -9.97 -13.49
C LEU A 260 -1.87 -10.63 -14.88
N GLY A 261 -1.36 -9.97 -15.91
CA GLY A 261 -1.33 -10.51 -17.28
C GLY A 261 -2.69 -10.44 -17.99
N LEU A 262 -3.51 -9.45 -17.65
CA LEU A 262 -4.83 -9.25 -18.23
C LEU A 262 -4.87 -8.11 -19.25
N SER A 263 -3.77 -7.36 -19.42
CA SER A 263 -3.73 -6.19 -20.31
C SER A 263 -4.02 -6.52 -21.78
N ARG A 264 -3.44 -7.60 -22.33
CA ARG A 264 -3.70 -8.01 -23.72
C ARG A 264 -5.15 -8.43 -23.96
N ARG A 265 -5.84 -8.92 -22.93
CA ARG A 265 -7.25 -9.31 -23.00
C ARG A 265 -8.17 -8.10 -23.01
N TYR A 266 -7.85 -7.07 -22.23
CA TYR A 266 -8.78 -5.97 -21.97
C TYR A 266 -8.50 -4.68 -22.72
N TRP A 267 -7.26 -4.34 -23.07
CA TRP A 267 -7.02 -3.09 -23.81
C TRP A 267 -5.90 -3.16 -24.83
N GLY A 268 -4.98 -4.12 -24.72
CA GLY A 268 -3.88 -4.29 -25.68
C GLY A 268 -4.34 -4.77 -27.06
N ASN A 269 -3.40 -4.77 -28.00
CA ASN A 269 -3.61 -5.17 -29.41
C ASN A 269 -4.68 -4.35 -30.13
N GLY A 270 -4.88 -3.09 -29.73
CA GLY A 270 -5.85 -2.19 -30.37
C GLY A 270 -7.31 -2.44 -29.98
N LEU A 271 -7.59 -3.20 -28.91
CA LEU A 271 -8.97 -3.46 -28.48
C LEU A 271 -9.66 -2.23 -27.86
N ARG A 272 -8.95 -1.49 -26.99
CA ARG A 272 -9.43 -0.25 -26.35
C ARG A 272 -8.31 0.80 -26.42
N VAL A 273 -8.22 1.45 -27.58
CA VAL A 273 -7.07 2.31 -27.95
C VAL A 273 -6.99 3.54 -27.06
N ASN A 274 -8.12 4.14 -26.67
CA ASN A 274 -8.11 5.32 -25.81
C ASN A 274 -7.64 4.97 -24.40
N LEU A 275 -8.07 3.82 -23.87
CA LEU A 275 -7.62 3.26 -22.59
C LEU A 275 -6.13 2.89 -22.61
N GLU A 276 -5.65 2.28 -23.69
CA GLU A 276 -4.23 1.98 -23.88
C GLU A 276 -3.39 3.26 -23.88
N THR A 277 -3.79 4.26 -24.68
CA THR A 277 -3.13 5.58 -24.75
C THR A 277 -3.17 6.31 -23.41
N TYR A 278 -4.31 6.28 -22.71
CA TYR A 278 -4.46 6.82 -21.37
C TYR A 278 -3.46 6.17 -20.41
N TYR A 279 -3.36 4.84 -20.41
CA TYR A 279 -2.47 4.12 -19.51
C TYR A 279 -0.99 4.42 -19.80
N GLU A 280 -0.60 4.55 -21.07
CA GLU A 280 0.75 4.97 -21.46
C GLU A 280 1.10 6.35 -20.92
N ARG A 281 0.15 7.29 -20.89
CA ARG A 281 0.36 8.61 -20.27
C ARG A 281 0.51 8.50 -18.76
N VAL A 282 -0.34 7.71 -18.11
CA VAL A 282 -0.31 7.50 -16.66
C VAL A 282 1.04 6.97 -16.20
N VAL A 283 1.59 5.94 -16.85
CA VAL A 283 2.87 5.34 -16.43
C VAL A 283 4.05 6.29 -16.57
N ASN A 284 3.92 7.34 -17.38
CA ASN A 284 4.93 8.38 -17.56
C ASN A 284 4.81 9.53 -16.54
N ARG A 285 3.73 9.61 -15.74
CA ARG A 285 3.60 10.60 -14.67
C ARG A 285 4.70 10.42 -13.62
N GLN A 286 5.24 11.54 -13.13
CA GLN A 286 6.36 11.54 -12.18
C GLN A 286 5.97 10.89 -10.83
N THR A 287 4.81 11.28 -10.32
CA THR A 287 4.16 10.73 -9.12
C THR A 287 3.91 9.23 -9.25
N PHE A 288 3.33 8.79 -10.37
CA PHE A 288 3.11 7.38 -10.66
C PHE A 288 4.42 6.59 -10.67
N ARG A 289 5.46 7.06 -11.39
CA ARG A 289 6.77 6.40 -11.42
C ARG A 289 7.41 6.30 -10.04
N ARG A 290 7.29 7.35 -9.22
CA ARG A 290 7.78 7.38 -7.84
C ARG A 290 7.10 6.33 -6.95
N VAL A 291 5.77 6.22 -7.03
CA VAL A 291 4.99 5.37 -6.11
C VAL A 291 4.87 3.92 -6.61
N LEU A 292 4.61 3.74 -7.91
CA LEU A 292 4.22 2.46 -8.51
C LEU A 292 5.22 1.93 -9.54
N GLY A 293 6.22 2.71 -9.95
CA GLY A 293 7.13 2.33 -11.04
C GLY A 293 7.90 1.02 -10.80
N GLN A 294 8.11 0.62 -9.56
CA GLN A 294 8.80 -0.63 -9.21
C GLN A 294 7.86 -1.74 -8.73
N VAL A 295 6.56 -1.49 -8.60
CA VAL A 295 5.58 -2.44 -8.04
C VAL A 295 5.53 -3.73 -8.85
N ASN A 296 5.55 -3.65 -10.18
CA ASN A 296 5.48 -4.85 -11.02
C ASN A 296 6.80 -5.65 -11.05
N ASN A 297 7.90 -5.09 -10.51
CA ASN A 297 9.13 -5.83 -10.27
C ASN A 297 9.12 -6.42 -8.86
N ILE A 298 8.54 -7.61 -8.71
CA ILE A 298 8.35 -8.30 -7.41
C ILE A 298 9.68 -8.53 -6.68
N LEU A 299 10.76 -8.78 -7.42
CA LEU A 299 12.09 -8.97 -6.82
C LEU A 299 12.50 -7.72 -6.04
N ILE A 300 12.36 -6.54 -6.65
CA ILE A 300 12.75 -5.26 -6.05
C ILE A 300 11.74 -4.81 -4.98
N SER A 301 10.45 -4.96 -5.25
CA SER A 301 9.39 -4.34 -4.43
C SER A 301 8.87 -5.21 -3.30
N ALA A 302 9.14 -6.52 -3.31
CA ALA A 302 8.67 -7.45 -2.27
C ALA A 302 9.76 -8.37 -1.75
N VAL A 303 10.47 -9.09 -2.63
CA VAL A 303 11.42 -10.14 -2.22
C VAL A 303 12.64 -9.54 -1.52
N LEU A 304 13.32 -8.57 -2.14
CA LEU A 304 14.50 -7.92 -1.55
C LEU A 304 14.19 -7.22 -0.21
N PRO A 305 13.12 -6.40 -0.08
CA PRO A 305 12.74 -5.82 1.20
C PRO A 305 12.47 -6.87 2.28
N THR A 306 11.76 -7.95 1.92
CA THR A 306 11.47 -9.05 2.84
C THR A 306 12.74 -9.76 3.29
N ALA A 307 13.63 -10.10 2.36
CA ALA A 307 14.91 -10.73 2.67
C ALA A 307 15.78 -9.85 3.57
N PHE A 308 15.84 -8.53 3.30
CA PHE A 308 16.56 -7.58 4.13
C PHE A 308 15.97 -7.48 5.54
N ARG A 309 14.63 -7.45 5.68
CA ARG A 309 13.96 -7.47 6.99
C ARG A 309 14.26 -8.73 7.78
N VAL A 310 14.22 -9.90 7.14
CA VAL A 310 14.55 -11.18 7.79
C VAL A 310 16.01 -11.19 8.21
N ALA A 311 16.93 -10.72 7.36
CA ALA A 311 18.34 -10.59 7.71
C ALA A 311 18.54 -9.65 8.90
N ARG A 312 17.85 -8.51 8.95
CA ARG A 312 17.92 -7.56 10.07
C ARG A 312 17.36 -8.15 11.37
N LYS A 313 16.24 -8.88 11.33
CA LYS A 313 15.65 -9.57 12.50
C LYS A 313 16.54 -10.70 13.02
N LYS A 314 17.24 -11.41 12.14
CA LYS A 314 18.12 -12.55 12.49
C LYS A 314 19.58 -12.18 12.70
N ALA A 315 20.00 -10.96 12.34
CA ALA A 315 21.36 -10.51 12.55
C ALA A 315 21.65 -10.47 14.06
N PRO A 316 22.62 -11.25 14.54
CA PRO A 316 22.99 -11.17 15.94
C PRO A 316 23.57 -9.77 16.21
N THR A 317 23.26 -9.21 17.38
CA THR A 317 23.54 -7.81 17.78
C THR A 317 25.00 -7.39 17.59
N PHE A 318 25.94 -8.35 17.56
CA PHE A 318 27.36 -8.10 17.35
C PHE A 318 27.76 -7.80 15.89
N VAL A 319 26.95 -8.17 14.87
CA VAL A 319 27.32 -7.98 13.45
C VAL A 319 27.32 -6.50 13.07
N GLY A 320 26.42 -5.70 13.65
CA GLY A 320 26.43 -4.26 13.48
C GLY A 320 27.70 -3.62 14.05
N ALA A 321 28.19 -4.11 15.19
CA ALA A 321 29.42 -3.63 15.81
C ALA A 321 30.66 -4.02 15.00
N THR A 322 30.75 -5.27 14.49
CA THR A 322 31.92 -5.71 13.70
C THR A 322 32.00 -5.06 12.31
N LEU A 323 30.87 -4.81 11.64
CA LEU A 323 30.86 -4.04 10.38
C LEU A 323 31.28 -2.59 10.60
N PHE A 324 30.85 -1.97 11.69
CA PHE A 324 31.22 -0.59 12.04
C PHE A 324 32.71 -0.48 12.40
N ILE A 325 33.23 -1.42 13.20
CA ILE A 325 34.66 -1.51 13.53
C ILE A 325 35.50 -1.78 12.27
N GLY A 326 35.03 -2.63 11.36
CA GLY A 326 35.68 -2.91 10.08
C GLY A 326 35.76 -1.69 9.16
N LEU A 327 34.68 -0.90 9.07
CA LEU A 327 34.65 0.35 8.29
C LEU A 327 35.60 1.41 8.87
N ILE A 328 35.62 1.58 10.20
CA ILE A 328 36.55 2.50 10.88
C ILE A 328 38.00 2.05 10.67
N GLY A 329 38.29 0.76 10.82
CA GLY A 329 39.61 0.17 10.59
C GLY A 329 40.09 0.32 9.14
N GLY A 330 39.20 0.11 8.17
CA GLY A 330 39.50 0.32 6.75
C GLY A 330 39.77 1.79 6.40
N ALA A 331 38.95 2.71 6.91
CA ALA A 331 39.12 4.14 6.68
C ALA A 331 40.41 4.69 7.32
N THR A 332 40.73 4.25 8.54
CA THR A 332 41.99 4.63 9.21
C THR A 332 43.21 4.05 8.51
N TYR A 333 43.15 2.80 8.02
CA TYR A 333 44.24 2.21 7.24
C TYR A 333 44.49 2.95 5.92
N LEU A 334 43.42 3.32 5.20
CA LEU A 334 43.53 4.08 3.95
C LEU A 334 44.09 5.49 4.20
N ALA A 335 43.62 6.18 5.25
CA ALA A 335 44.15 7.47 5.65
C ALA A 335 45.65 7.37 6.00
N PHE A 336 46.04 6.38 6.81
CA PHE A 336 47.44 6.13 7.15
C PHE A 336 48.30 5.83 5.91
N SER A 337 47.82 4.98 5.01
CA SER A 337 48.54 4.65 3.77
C SER A 337 48.67 5.87 2.84
N TYR A 338 47.67 6.75 2.81
CA TYR A 338 47.71 8.00 2.05
C TYR A 338 48.76 8.97 2.62
N PHE A 339 48.76 9.18 3.95
CA PHE A 339 49.75 10.04 4.61
C PHE A 339 51.18 9.48 4.51
N LYS A 340 51.36 8.16 4.63
CA LYS A 340 52.66 7.49 4.46
C LYS A 340 53.22 7.68 3.04
N LYS A 341 52.38 7.54 2.00
CA LYS A 341 52.80 7.81 0.62
C LYS A 341 53.20 9.28 0.41
N ARG A 342 52.50 10.21 1.06
CA ARG A 342 52.78 11.65 0.94
C ARG A 342 54.08 12.07 1.64
N LEU A 343 54.45 11.39 2.72
CA LEU A 343 55.71 11.62 3.45
C LEU A 343 56.94 10.98 2.81
N LEU A 344 56.77 9.99 1.92
CA LEU A 344 57.87 9.33 1.20
C LEU A 344 58.17 9.99 -0.17
N VAL A 345 57.40 11.00 -0.56
CA VAL A 345 57.52 11.74 -1.84
C VAL A 345 57.96 13.21 -1.60
N ALA A 346 58.24 13.58 -0.36
CA ALA A 346 58.96 14.80 0.03
C ALA A 346 60.36 14.39 0.51
#